data_AF-V8CAF0-F1
#
_entry.id   AF-V8CAF0-F1
#
_cell.length_a   1.000
_cell.length_b   1.000
_cell.length_c   1.000
_cell.angle_alpha   90.00
_cell.angle_beta   90.00
_cell.angle_gamma   90.00
#
_symmetry.space_group_name_H-M   'P 1'
#
loop_
_entity.id
_entity.type
_entity.pdbx_description
1 polymer ?
#
loop_
_entity_poly.entity_id
_entity_poly.type
_entity_poly.pdbx_seq_one_letter_code
_entity_poly.pdbx_strand_id
1 'polypeptide(L)'
;MMKLDNFVGMMTGHFDNKDQFKKMQAEGKTYPYAEHVNTVCNDKINNLPEDFKGKFVVEESYYEINGKRHASPHLFLITEIEQGILLSSYEIPKGEDKNTFSYDSMKNVDYSKLEKSEKFTPALYHEKDGIWEGGSTSKFSSVMTFKLWEKFSNNFLEVSESMEVNGKRTFGYNEPIIYKRV
;
A
#
# COMPACT_ATOMS: atom_id res chain seq x y z
N MET A 1 1.38 20.90 0.60
CA MET A 1 1.20 20.32 -0.76
C MET A 1 2.50 19.83 -1.37
N MET A 2 3.60 20.60 -1.40
CA MET A 2 4.88 20.10 -1.95
C MET A 2 5.38 18.80 -1.30
N LYS A 3 5.14 18.60 0.00
CA LYS A 3 5.48 17.34 0.70
C LYS A 3 4.60 16.18 0.27
N LEU A 4 3.28 16.39 0.20
CA LEU A 4 2.33 15.39 -0.28
C LEU A 4 2.63 14.96 -1.72
N ASP A 5 2.80 15.92 -2.63
CA ASP A 5 3.06 15.61 -4.04
C ASP A 5 4.41 14.90 -4.22
N ASN A 6 5.43 15.25 -3.43
CA ASN A 6 6.71 14.54 -3.41
C ASN A 6 6.54 13.09 -2.91
N PHE A 7 5.90 12.90 -1.76
CA PHE A 7 5.63 11.55 -1.22
C PHE A 7 4.84 10.69 -2.21
N VAL A 8 3.76 11.24 -2.77
CA VAL A 8 2.93 10.56 -3.75
C VAL A 8 3.73 10.23 -5.02
N GLY A 9 4.60 11.12 -5.47
CA GLY A 9 5.52 10.85 -6.58
C GLY A 9 6.48 9.67 -6.30
N MET A 10 6.97 9.55 -5.06
CA MET A 10 7.83 8.42 -4.67
C MET A 10 7.07 7.10 -4.58
N MET A 11 5.84 7.10 -4.06
CA MET A 11 5.07 5.86 -3.88
C MET A 11 4.34 5.37 -5.14
N THR A 12 4.11 6.24 -6.12
CA THR A 12 3.34 5.90 -7.34
C THR A 12 4.24 5.42 -8.47
N GLY A 13 3.71 4.59 -9.37
CA GLY A 13 4.42 3.94 -10.47
C GLY A 13 4.44 2.42 -10.35
N HIS A 14 5.29 1.78 -11.15
CA HIS A 14 5.47 0.33 -11.16
C HIS A 14 6.73 -0.05 -10.40
N PHE A 15 6.64 -1.08 -9.57
CA PHE A 15 7.76 -1.58 -8.78
C PHE A 15 7.75 -3.10 -8.73
N ASP A 16 8.93 -3.72 -8.70
CA ASP A 16 9.09 -5.15 -8.49
C ASP A 16 10.25 -5.48 -7.53
N ASN A 17 10.25 -6.67 -6.94
CA ASN A 17 11.36 -7.16 -6.10
C ASN A 17 12.30 -8.12 -6.85
N LYS A 18 12.37 -8.08 -8.19
CA LYS A 18 13.02 -9.10 -9.02
C LYS A 18 14.46 -9.40 -8.62
N ASP A 19 15.23 -8.37 -8.28
CA ASP A 19 16.62 -8.52 -7.84
C ASP A 19 16.71 -9.23 -6.48
N GLN A 20 15.86 -8.85 -5.53
CA GLN A 20 15.78 -9.49 -4.23
C GLN A 20 15.32 -10.95 -4.36
N PHE A 21 14.29 -11.20 -5.17
CA PHE A 21 13.77 -12.53 -5.43
C PHE A 21 14.86 -13.46 -5.98
N LYS A 22 15.62 -13.04 -7.01
CA LYS A 22 16.74 -13.80 -7.56
C LYS A 22 17.78 -14.15 -6.49
N LYS A 23 18.13 -13.19 -5.63
CA LYS A 23 19.07 -13.40 -4.52
C LYS A 23 18.53 -14.45 -3.53
N MET A 24 17.27 -14.33 -3.12
CA MET A 24 16.65 -15.27 -2.18
C MET A 24 16.56 -16.69 -2.76
N GLN A 25 16.26 -16.82 -4.05
CA GLN A 25 16.26 -18.11 -4.75
C GLN A 25 17.67 -18.74 -4.80
N ALA A 26 18.70 -17.95 -5.09
CA ALA A 26 20.09 -18.42 -5.07
C ALA A 26 20.54 -18.88 -3.67
N GLU A 27 19.95 -18.33 -2.61
CA GLU A 27 20.15 -18.74 -1.22
C GLU A 27 19.26 -19.93 -0.79
N GLY A 28 18.44 -20.48 -1.70
CA GLY A 28 17.54 -21.60 -1.41
C GLY A 28 16.35 -21.23 -0.50
N LYS A 29 16.01 -19.93 -0.39
CA LYS A 29 14.92 -19.44 0.44
C LYS A 29 13.61 -19.41 -0.35
N THR A 30 12.53 -19.88 0.28
CA THR A 30 11.19 -19.62 -0.24
C THR A 30 10.83 -18.16 0.04
N TYR A 31 10.76 -17.35 -1.02
CA TYR A 31 10.44 -15.92 -0.94
C TYR A 31 9.59 -15.55 -2.16
N PRO A 32 8.58 -14.66 -2.04
CA PRO A 32 7.71 -14.32 -3.15
C PRO A 32 8.44 -13.45 -4.17
N TYR A 33 8.10 -13.64 -5.44
CA TYR A 33 8.21 -12.54 -6.39
C TYR A 33 7.01 -11.61 -6.16
N ALA A 34 7.24 -10.31 -6.12
CA ALA A 34 6.21 -9.34 -5.79
C ALA A 34 6.30 -8.09 -6.67
N GLU A 35 5.14 -7.54 -7.01
CA GLU A 35 4.98 -6.34 -7.82
C GLU A 35 3.98 -5.39 -7.14
N HIS A 36 4.27 -4.09 -7.17
CA HIS A 36 3.32 -3.03 -6.83
C HIS A 36 3.08 -2.14 -8.03
N VAL A 37 1.81 -1.80 -8.27
CA VAL A 37 1.42 -0.73 -9.20
C VAL A 37 0.55 0.24 -8.44
N ASN A 38 1.07 1.46 -8.25
CA ASN A 38 0.42 2.49 -7.45
C ASN A 38 0.04 3.67 -8.34
N THR A 39 -1.26 3.92 -8.46
CA THR A 39 -1.78 4.92 -9.41
C THR A 39 -2.73 5.90 -8.71
N VAL A 40 -2.46 7.20 -8.84
CA VAL A 40 -3.39 8.23 -8.36
C VAL A 40 -4.70 8.12 -9.13
N CYS A 41 -5.83 8.07 -8.42
CA CYS A 41 -7.14 7.82 -9.02
C CYS A 41 -8.19 8.89 -8.72
N ASN A 42 -7.78 10.11 -8.32
CA ASN A 42 -8.71 11.22 -8.08
C ASN A 42 -9.58 11.55 -9.31
N ASP A 43 -9.07 11.30 -10.53
CA ASP A 43 -9.79 11.46 -11.80
C ASP A 43 -10.98 10.49 -11.96
N LYS A 44 -10.98 9.38 -11.21
CA LYS A 44 -12.08 8.39 -11.15
C LYS A 44 -13.11 8.73 -10.07
N ILE A 45 -12.91 9.81 -9.30
CA ILE A 45 -13.78 10.17 -8.19
C ILE A 45 -14.56 11.43 -8.54
N ASN A 46 -15.86 11.24 -8.78
CA ASN A 46 -16.77 12.32 -9.09
C ASN A 46 -17.12 13.11 -7.82
N ASN A 47 -17.44 14.39 -7.99
CA ASN A 47 -17.92 15.27 -6.92
C ASN A 47 -16.94 15.39 -5.73
N LEU A 48 -15.63 15.31 -5.99
CA LEU A 48 -14.62 15.72 -5.02
C LEU A 48 -14.78 17.21 -4.67
N PRO A 49 -14.61 17.60 -3.39
CA PRO A 49 -14.59 19.01 -3.02
C PRO A 49 -13.54 19.79 -3.82
N GLU A 50 -13.86 21.02 -4.23
CA GLU A 50 -12.93 21.87 -5.01
C GLU A 50 -11.61 22.13 -4.28
N ASP A 51 -11.65 22.18 -2.95
CA ASP A 51 -10.52 22.42 -2.07
C ASP A 51 -9.88 21.12 -1.53
N PHE A 52 -10.28 19.95 -2.03
CA PHE A 52 -9.77 18.65 -1.56
C PHE A 52 -8.24 18.58 -1.65
N LYS A 53 -7.60 18.31 -0.50
CA LYS A 53 -6.12 18.31 -0.37
C LYS A 53 -5.49 16.93 -0.33
N GLY A 54 -6.27 15.86 -0.52
CA GLY A 54 -5.77 14.49 -0.50
C GLY A 54 -5.53 13.91 -1.90
N LYS A 55 -4.81 12.79 -1.95
CA LYS A 55 -4.64 11.97 -3.15
C LYS A 55 -5.15 10.57 -2.86
N PHE A 56 -6.14 10.14 -3.63
CA PHE A 56 -6.53 8.74 -3.65
C PHE A 56 -5.59 7.96 -4.56
N VAL A 57 -5.19 6.79 -4.10
CA VAL A 57 -4.27 5.89 -4.82
C VAL A 57 -4.89 4.50 -4.83
N VAL A 58 -5.01 3.92 -6.02
CA VAL A 58 -5.20 2.47 -6.16
C VAL A 58 -3.82 1.84 -6.07
N GLU A 59 -3.64 0.97 -5.09
CA GLU A 59 -2.48 0.10 -4.96
C GLU A 59 -2.88 -1.29 -5.47
N GLU A 60 -2.10 -1.83 -6.40
CA GLU A 60 -2.22 -3.18 -6.89
C GLU A 60 -0.99 -3.97 -6.45
N SER A 61 -1.20 -4.93 -5.56
CA SER A 61 -0.12 -5.75 -5.00
C SER A 61 -0.24 -7.17 -5.55
N TYR A 62 0.77 -7.63 -6.28
CA TYR A 62 0.80 -8.98 -6.85
C TYR A 62 1.92 -9.78 -6.21
N TYR A 63 1.62 -10.98 -5.76
CA TYR A 63 2.59 -11.88 -5.17
C TYR A 63 2.53 -13.23 -5.86
N GLU A 64 3.70 -13.77 -6.19
CA GLU A 64 3.83 -15.08 -6.79
C GLU A 64 4.73 -15.96 -5.92
N ILE A 65 4.16 -17.08 -5.48
CA ILE A 65 4.85 -18.10 -4.69
C ILE A 65 4.52 -19.49 -5.27
N ASN A 66 5.56 -20.26 -5.57
CA ASN A 66 5.42 -21.62 -6.14
C ASN A 66 4.50 -21.66 -7.38
N GLY A 67 4.63 -20.67 -8.27
CA GLY A 67 3.82 -20.54 -9.49
C GLY A 67 2.36 -20.13 -9.27
N LYS A 68 1.95 -19.83 -8.03
CA LYS A 68 0.62 -19.30 -7.71
C LYS A 68 0.70 -17.80 -7.51
N ARG A 69 0.04 -17.07 -8.40
CA ARG A 69 -0.08 -15.62 -8.34
C ARG A 69 -1.37 -15.21 -7.65
N HIS A 70 -1.29 -14.24 -6.75
CA HIS A 70 -2.42 -13.65 -6.04
C HIS A 70 -2.31 -12.12 -6.05
N ALA A 71 -3.44 -11.45 -6.21
CA ALA A 71 -3.54 -10.01 -6.12
C ALA A 71 -4.18 -9.62 -4.78
N SER A 72 -3.72 -8.52 -4.20
CA SER A 72 -4.28 -7.91 -2.99
C SER A 72 -4.37 -6.40 -3.19
N PRO A 73 -5.33 -5.92 -4.01
CA PRO A 73 -5.45 -4.51 -4.29
C PRO A 73 -6.12 -3.74 -3.15
N HIS A 74 -5.78 -2.46 -3.03
CA HIS A 74 -6.30 -1.56 -2.01
C HIS A 74 -6.64 -0.20 -2.60
N LEU A 75 -7.55 0.52 -1.94
CA LEU A 75 -7.79 1.94 -2.16
C LEU A 75 -7.30 2.71 -0.93
N PHE A 76 -6.38 3.64 -1.14
CA PHE A 76 -5.82 4.47 -0.10
C PHE A 76 -6.11 5.94 -0.33
N LEU A 77 -6.21 6.70 0.76
CA LEU A 77 -6.16 8.15 0.77
C LEU A 77 -4.89 8.61 1.46
N ILE A 78 -4.11 9.42 0.77
CA ILE A 78 -2.90 10.05 1.27
C ILE A 78 -3.19 11.52 1.57
N THR A 79 -2.92 11.96 2.79
CA THR A 79 -3.11 13.35 3.23
C THR A 79 -1.91 13.85 4.01
N GLU A 80 -1.61 15.15 3.88
CA GLU A 80 -0.64 15.84 4.72
C GLU A 80 -1.32 16.37 5.99
N ILE A 81 -0.76 16.04 7.14
CA ILE A 81 -1.15 16.57 8.46
C ILE A 81 0.08 17.25 9.11
N GLU A 82 -0.12 17.97 10.21
CA GLU A 82 0.97 18.65 10.92
C GLU A 82 2.11 17.70 11.29
N GLN A 83 1.79 16.47 11.69
CA GLN A 83 2.75 15.47 12.13
C GLN A 83 3.49 14.78 10.98
N GLY A 84 2.96 14.76 9.75
CA GLY A 84 3.55 14.01 8.65
C GLY A 84 2.57 13.66 7.53
N ILE A 85 2.86 12.59 6.81
CA ILE A 85 1.95 12.05 5.78
C ILE A 85 1.15 10.90 6.38
N LEU A 86 -0.16 10.93 6.18
CA LEU A 86 -1.08 9.90 6.64
C LEU A 86 -1.61 9.10 5.44
N LEU A 87 -1.48 7.77 5.51
CA LEU A 87 -2.14 6.82 4.61
C LEU A 87 -3.34 6.21 5.33
N SER A 88 -4.53 6.44 4.81
CA SER A 88 -5.79 5.85 5.30
C SER A 88 -6.33 4.85 4.29
N SER A 89 -6.77 3.68 4.75
CA SER A 89 -7.45 2.70 3.91
C SER A 89 -8.92 3.05 3.71
N TYR A 90 -9.42 2.82 2.50
CA TYR A 90 -10.81 2.89 2.12
C TYR A 90 -11.26 1.52 1.61
N GLU A 91 -12.53 1.22 1.80
CA GLU A 91 -13.13 0.04 1.21
C GLU A 91 -13.14 0.18 -0.32
N ILE A 92 -12.82 -0.90 -1.02
CA ILE A 92 -12.98 -0.99 -2.47
C ILE A 92 -14.46 -0.66 -2.82
N PRO A 93 -14.71 0.22 -3.81
CA PRO A 93 -16.07 0.65 -4.16
C PRO A 93 -17.04 -0.51 -4.37
N LYS A 94 -18.28 -0.35 -3.89
CA LYS A 94 -19.32 -1.38 -3.98
C LYS A 94 -19.56 -1.78 -5.45
N GLY A 95 -19.50 -3.08 -5.71
CA GLY A 95 -19.71 -3.66 -7.04
C GLY A 95 -18.42 -3.94 -7.83
N GLU A 96 -17.26 -3.55 -7.32
CA GLU A 96 -15.96 -3.99 -7.84
C GLU A 96 -15.54 -5.34 -7.25
N ASP A 97 -14.76 -6.12 -8.01
CA ASP A 97 -14.18 -7.38 -7.53
C ASP A 97 -12.88 -7.12 -6.78
N LYS A 98 -12.86 -7.44 -5.48
CA LYS A 98 -11.71 -7.22 -4.59
C LYS A 98 -10.46 -8.02 -4.98
N ASN A 99 -10.60 -9.08 -5.80
CA ASN A 99 -9.47 -9.91 -6.21
C ASN A 99 -8.85 -9.44 -7.53
N THR A 100 -9.52 -8.56 -8.27
CA THR A 100 -9.07 -8.07 -9.59
C THR A 100 -9.23 -6.55 -9.72
N PHE A 101 -9.41 -5.86 -8.60
CA PHE A 101 -9.50 -4.40 -8.58
C PHE A 101 -8.17 -3.80 -9.01
N SER A 102 -8.22 -2.84 -9.92
CA SER A 102 -7.07 -2.16 -10.50
C SER A 102 -7.49 -0.75 -10.88
N TYR A 103 -6.53 0.14 -11.14
CA TYR A 103 -6.88 1.47 -11.64
C TYR A 103 -7.65 1.39 -12.98
N ASP A 104 -7.26 0.46 -13.86
CA ASP A 104 -7.87 0.28 -15.17
C ASP A 104 -9.33 -0.22 -15.08
N SER A 105 -9.59 -1.15 -14.14
CA SER A 105 -10.93 -1.70 -13.93
C SER A 105 -11.83 -0.79 -13.08
N MET A 106 -11.26 0.14 -12.31
CA MET A 106 -12.00 1.05 -11.42
C MET A 106 -12.98 1.92 -12.22
N LYS A 107 -14.27 1.72 -11.93
CA LYS A 107 -15.34 2.59 -12.42
C LYS A 107 -15.34 3.90 -11.67
N ASN A 108 -15.89 4.93 -12.30
CA ASN A 108 -16.11 6.20 -11.62
C ASN A 108 -17.04 6.02 -10.41
N VAL A 109 -16.66 6.62 -9.29
CA VAL A 109 -17.40 6.55 -8.03
C VAL A 109 -17.64 7.97 -7.50
N ASP A 110 -18.78 8.20 -6.88
CA ASP A 110 -19.05 9.47 -6.20
C ASP A 110 -18.29 9.53 -4.88
N TYR A 111 -17.66 10.66 -4.56
CA TYR A 111 -16.93 10.85 -3.30
C TYR A 111 -17.77 10.50 -2.07
N SER A 112 -19.07 10.82 -2.07
CA SER A 112 -19.99 10.52 -0.97
C SER A 112 -20.24 9.02 -0.73
N LYS A 113 -19.86 8.17 -1.70
CA LYS A 113 -20.00 6.71 -1.61
C LYS A 113 -18.72 6.00 -1.17
N LEU A 114 -17.60 6.73 -1.02
CA LEU A 114 -16.36 6.16 -0.52
C LEU A 114 -16.46 5.96 0.99
N GLU A 115 -16.15 4.74 1.44
CA GLU A 115 -16.24 4.34 2.84
C GLU A 115 -14.80 4.17 3.37
N LYS A 116 -14.41 4.99 4.34
CA LYS A 116 -13.11 4.83 5.03
C LYS A 116 -13.15 3.52 5.84
N SER A 117 -12.10 2.72 5.76
CA SER A 117 -12.01 1.48 6.52
C SER A 117 -11.82 1.77 8.01
N GLU A 118 -12.67 1.20 8.85
CA GLU A 118 -12.56 1.33 10.32
C GLU A 118 -11.59 0.33 10.95
N LYS A 119 -11.22 -0.72 10.20
CA LYS A 119 -10.33 -1.80 10.69
C LYS A 119 -8.86 -1.40 10.63
N PHE A 120 -8.51 -0.55 9.68
CA PHE A 120 -7.14 -0.13 9.45
C PHE A 120 -6.84 1.16 10.20
N THR A 121 -5.90 1.08 11.13
CA THR A 121 -5.30 2.26 11.74
C THR A 121 -4.47 2.98 10.66
N PRO A 122 -4.74 4.25 10.34
CA PRO A 122 -3.96 4.99 9.37
C PRO A 122 -2.45 4.96 9.69
N ALA A 123 -1.63 4.77 8.65
CA ALA A 123 -0.18 4.76 8.77
C ALA A 123 0.38 6.18 8.69
N LEU A 124 1.27 6.51 9.62
CA LEU A 124 1.91 7.82 9.70
C LEU A 124 3.36 7.69 9.26
N TYR A 125 3.76 8.54 8.32
CA TYR A 125 5.13 8.61 7.79
C TYR A 125 5.77 9.95 8.07
N HIS A 126 7.05 9.90 8.39
CA HIS A 126 7.91 11.05 8.60
C HIS A 126 9.06 11.03 7.61
N GLU A 127 9.46 12.22 7.18
CA GLU A 127 10.61 12.39 6.29
C GLU A 127 11.89 12.55 7.11
N LYS A 128 12.94 11.86 6.67
CA LYS A 128 14.29 11.97 7.19
C LYS A 128 15.29 11.70 6.07
N ASP A 129 16.12 12.69 5.76
CA ASP A 129 17.23 12.59 4.80
C ASP A 129 16.81 12.09 3.40
N GLY A 130 15.64 12.52 2.93
CA GLY A 130 15.06 12.15 1.64
C GLY A 130 14.36 10.78 1.62
N ILE A 131 14.24 10.14 2.79
CA ILE A 131 13.52 8.88 2.97
C ILE A 131 12.28 9.16 3.83
N TRP A 132 11.12 8.69 3.38
CA TRP A 132 9.94 8.66 4.22
C TRP A 132 9.83 7.29 4.87
N GLU A 133 9.65 7.25 6.19
CA GLU A 133 9.49 6.00 6.92
C GLU A 133 8.35 6.09 7.94
N GLY A 134 7.68 4.97 8.17
CA GLY A 134 6.52 4.95 9.05
C GLY A 134 5.66 3.70 8.86
N GLY A 135 4.48 3.71 9.47
CA GLY A 135 3.63 2.53 9.45
C GLY A 135 2.46 2.61 10.41
N SER A 136 1.82 1.46 10.63
CA SER A 136 0.71 1.34 11.58
C SER A 136 0.65 -0.03 12.24
N THR A 137 -0.08 -0.09 13.34
CA THR A 137 -0.54 -1.35 13.94
C THR A 137 -2.06 -1.30 14.02
N SER A 138 -2.71 -2.24 13.33
CA SER A 138 -4.16 -2.33 13.19
C SER A 138 -4.68 -3.57 13.92
N LYS A 139 -5.66 -3.41 14.80
CA LYS A 139 -6.33 -4.54 15.47
C LYS A 139 -7.62 -4.88 14.73
N PHE A 140 -7.56 -5.86 13.83
CA PHE A 140 -8.73 -6.31 13.07
C PHE A 140 -9.73 -7.07 13.92
N SER A 141 -9.28 -7.68 15.03
CA SER A 141 -10.12 -8.26 16.07
C SER A 141 -9.38 -8.32 17.41
N SER A 142 -10.01 -8.87 18.45
CA SER A 142 -9.36 -9.12 19.76
C SER A 142 -8.15 -10.05 19.65
N VAL A 143 -8.10 -10.89 18.61
CA VAL A 143 -7.05 -11.89 18.42
C VAL A 143 -6.17 -11.64 17.21
N MET A 144 -6.56 -10.74 16.30
CA MET A 144 -5.87 -10.51 15.03
C MET A 144 -5.28 -9.10 14.98
N THR A 145 -3.95 -9.03 14.82
CA THR A 145 -3.19 -7.79 14.69
C THR A 145 -2.42 -7.77 13.39
N PHE A 146 -2.60 -6.72 12.60
CA PHE A 146 -1.81 -6.42 11.42
C PHE A 146 -0.79 -5.33 11.74
N LYS A 147 0.45 -5.50 11.29
CA LYS A 147 1.51 -4.50 11.40
C LYS A 147 2.04 -4.19 10.02
N LEU A 148 2.14 -2.90 9.74
CA LEU A 148 2.72 -2.35 8.51
C LEU A 148 3.87 -1.42 8.91
N TRP A 149 4.99 -1.56 8.24
CA TRP A 149 6.09 -0.60 8.28
C TRP A 149 6.68 -0.48 6.89
N GLU A 150 6.89 0.75 6.43
CA GLU A 150 7.35 1.02 5.08
C GLU A 150 8.40 2.11 5.05
N LYS A 151 9.23 2.06 4.01
CA LYS A 151 10.11 3.16 3.62
C LYS A 151 9.95 3.48 2.15
N PHE A 152 9.90 4.76 1.83
CA PHE A 152 9.80 5.28 0.48
C PHE A 152 11.01 6.18 0.18
N SER A 153 11.59 5.97 -0.99
CA SER A 153 12.56 6.88 -1.58
C SER A 153 12.31 6.98 -3.09
N ASN A 154 13.09 7.81 -3.78
CA ASN A 154 13.04 7.89 -5.25
C ASN A 154 13.36 6.55 -5.95
N ASN A 155 14.10 5.66 -5.28
CA ASN A 155 14.67 4.46 -5.91
C ASN A 155 14.03 3.15 -5.44
N PHE A 156 13.39 3.14 -4.26
CA PHE A 156 12.85 1.92 -3.68
C PHE A 156 11.64 2.18 -2.79
N LEU A 157 10.83 1.12 -2.67
CA LEU A 157 9.81 0.94 -1.64
C LEU A 157 10.20 -0.30 -0.83
N GLU A 158 10.38 -0.14 0.48
CA GLU A 158 10.64 -1.25 1.42
C GLU A 158 9.37 -1.50 2.23
N VAL A 159 8.82 -2.71 2.20
CA VAL A 159 7.57 -3.06 2.89
C VAL A 159 7.82 -4.20 3.86
N SER A 160 7.46 -3.97 5.12
CA SER A 160 7.37 -4.97 6.17
C SER A 160 5.94 -5.07 6.64
N GLU A 161 5.30 -6.18 6.28
CA GLU A 161 3.94 -6.49 6.68
C GLU A 161 3.89 -7.82 7.42
N SER A 162 3.08 -7.88 8.48
CA SER A 162 2.87 -9.11 9.23
C SER A 162 1.48 -9.18 9.84
N MET A 163 0.99 -10.42 9.94
CA MET A 163 -0.25 -10.72 10.66
C MET A 163 0.08 -11.59 11.86
N GLU A 164 -0.47 -11.24 13.00
CA GLU A 164 -0.40 -12.01 14.24
C GLU A 164 -1.80 -12.45 14.65
N VAL A 165 -1.97 -13.75 14.93
CA VAL A 165 -3.19 -14.33 15.50
C VAL A 165 -2.85 -14.91 16.87
N ASN A 166 -3.54 -14.45 17.92
CA ASN A 166 -3.25 -14.80 19.32
C ASN A 166 -1.78 -14.55 19.70
N GLY A 167 -1.20 -13.45 19.20
CA GLY A 167 0.20 -13.09 19.44
C GLY A 167 1.23 -13.94 18.69
N LYS A 168 0.80 -14.87 17.82
CA LYS A 168 1.68 -15.68 16.98
C LYS A 168 1.60 -15.19 15.52
N ARG A 169 2.76 -14.91 14.93
CA ARG A 169 2.83 -14.51 13.51
C ARG A 169 2.34 -15.64 12.60
N THR A 170 1.36 -15.34 11.75
CA THR A 170 0.75 -16.25 10.77
C THR A 170 1.02 -15.86 9.32
N PHE A 171 1.37 -14.59 9.08
CA PHE A 171 1.75 -14.05 7.77
C PHE A 171 2.88 -13.02 7.94
N GLY A 172 3.61 -12.77 6.85
CA GLY A 172 4.72 -11.83 6.80
C GLY A 172 6.07 -12.53 6.71
N TYR A 173 7.03 -11.81 6.13
CA TYR A 173 8.39 -12.30 5.94
C TYR A 173 9.29 -11.81 7.07
N ASN A 174 10.39 -12.52 7.32
CA ASN A 174 11.41 -12.07 8.27
C ASN A 174 12.19 -10.86 7.73
N GLU A 175 12.37 -10.84 6.42
CA GLU A 175 13.07 -9.78 5.69
C GLU A 175 12.03 -8.94 4.95
N PRO A 176 12.12 -7.59 4.98
CA PRO A 176 11.23 -6.73 4.21
C PRO A 176 11.30 -7.04 2.73
N ILE A 177 10.19 -6.88 2.01
CA ILE A 177 10.22 -6.91 0.55
C ILE A 177 10.76 -5.57 0.07
N ILE A 178 11.79 -5.60 -0.78
CA ILE A 178 12.42 -4.40 -1.34
C ILE A 178 12.05 -4.33 -2.81
N TYR A 179 11.14 -3.41 -3.11
CA TYR A 179 10.69 -3.11 -4.46
C TYR A 179 11.55 -2.01 -5.07
N LYS A 180 11.95 -2.20 -6.32
CA LYS A 180 12.62 -1.19 -7.15
C LYS A 180 11.66 -0.73 -8.23
N ARG A 181 11.72 0.56 -8.54
CA ARG A 181 10.96 1.15 -9.65
C ARG A 181 11.41 0.56 -10.99
N VAL A 182 10.46 0.26 -11.88
CA VAL A 182 10.69 -0.30 -13.24
C VAL A 182 10.23 0.61 -14.35
#